data_AF-A0A963Q2A2-F1
#
_entry.id   AF-A0A963Q2A2-F1
#
_cell.length_a   1.000
_cell.length_b   1.000
_cell.length_c   1.000
_cell.angle_alpha   90.00
_cell.angle_beta   90.00
_cell.angle_gamma   90.00
#
_symmetry.space_group_name_H-M   'P 1'
#
loop_
_entity.id
_entity.type
_entity.pdbx_description
1 polymer ?
#
loop_
_entity_poly.entity_id
_entity_poly.type
_entity_poly.pdbx_seq_one_letter_code
_entity_poly.pdbx_strand_id
1 'polypeptide(L)'
;AFLDPVADKILVCASILVLVHLQRADVFVGLIIIGREIAISALREWMAQIGASRSVAVHMLGKVKTTVQMVAIPFLLYDGRLAEVVDTRLWGTVLIWVAAVLTVWSMVYYLQKALPEIRARVK
;
A
#
# COMPACT_ATOMS: atom_id res chain seq x y z
N ALA A 1 -9.81 -19.00 -5.55
CA ALA A 1 -10.16 -18.49 -4.21
C ALA A 1 -8.94 -18.06 -3.41
N PHE A 2 -7.94 -18.91 -3.10
CA PHE A 2 -6.71 -18.46 -2.40
C PHE A 2 -5.70 -17.76 -3.33
N LEU A 3 -5.70 -18.09 -4.62
CA LEU A 3 -4.78 -17.49 -5.60
C LEU A 3 -5.11 -16.02 -5.91
N ASP A 4 -6.38 -15.63 -5.85
CA ASP A 4 -6.84 -14.30 -6.30
C ASP A 4 -6.22 -13.16 -5.47
N PRO A 5 -6.18 -13.22 -4.11
CA PRO A 5 -5.54 -12.19 -3.30
C PRO A 5 -4.00 -12.19 -3.37
N VAL A 6 -3.40 -13.33 -3.75
CA VAL A 6 -1.94 -13.45 -3.92
C VAL A 6 -1.52 -12.82 -5.25
N ALA A 7 -2.28 -13.10 -6.32
CA ALA A 7 -2.07 -12.52 -7.63
C ALA A 7 -2.14 -10.99 -7.60
N ASP A 8 -3.11 -10.40 -6.90
CA ASP A 8 -3.23 -8.95 -6.75
C ASP A 8 -1.99 -8.30 -6.13
N LYS A 9 -1.42 -8.91 -5.07
CA LYS A 9 -0.22 -8.39 -4.42
C LYS A 9 1.00 -8.46 -5.34
N ILE A 10 1.15 -9.58 -6.06
CA ILE A 10 2.25 -9.76 -7.00
C ILE A 10 2.13 -8.74 -8.15
N LEU A 11 0.92 -8.54 -8.68
CA LEU A 11 0.66 -7.56 -9.74
C LEU A 11 1.04 -6.15 -9.31
N VAL A 12 0.64 -5.73 -8.11
CA VAL A 12 0.96 -4.41 -7.58
C VAL A 12 2.47 -4.25 -7.36
N CYS A 13 3.14 -5.23 -6.74
CA CYS A 13 4.58 -5.20 -6.52
C CYS A 13 5.37 -5.18 -7.84
N ALA A 14 4.98 -6.01 -8.81
CA ALA A 14 5.60 -6.05 -10.14
C ALA A 14 5.42 -4.73 -10.88
N SER A 15 4.22 -4.14 -10.83
CA SER A 15 3.95 -2.85 -11.47
C SER A 15 4.82 -1.73 -10.88
N ILE A 16 4.94 -1.66 -9.55
CA ILE A 16 5.81 -0.70 -8.87
C ILE A 16 7.28 -0.90 -9.28
N LEU A 17 7.77 -2.14 -9.31
CA LEU A 17 9.14 -2.45 -9.73
C LEU A 17 9.42 -2.00 -11.17
N VAL A 18 8.48 -2.24 -12.08
CA VAL A 18 8.57 -1.77 -13.47
C VAL A 18 8.60 -0.25 -13.53
N LEU A 19 7.76 0.45 -12.77
CA LEU A 19 7.74 1.91 -12.74
C LEU A 19 9.04 2.52 -12.19
N VAL A 20 9.66 1.87 -11.20
CA VAL A 20 10.99 2.27 -10.70
C VAL A 20 12.06 2.04 -11.76
N HIS A 21 12.02 0.89 -12.46
CA HIS A 21 12.95 0.60 -13.54
C HIS A 21 12.85 1.62 -14.69
N LEU A 22 11.63 2.04 -15.04
CA LEU A 22 11.36 3.07 -16.03
C LEU A 22 11.69 4.51 -15.56
N GLN A 23 12.21 4.69 -14.34
CA GLN A 23 12.46 6.01 -13.73
C GLN A 23 11.19 6.89 -13.64
N ARG A 24 10.02 6.27 -13.52
CA ARG A 24 8.71 6.92 -13.40
C ARG A 24 8.19 6.96 -11.97
N ALA A 25 8.69 6.08 -11.12
CA ALA A 25 8.47 6.09 -9.67
C ALA A 25 9.81 6.10 -8.93
N ASP A 26 9.85 6.78 -7.80
CA ASP A 26 11.03 6.83 -6.94
C ASP A 26 11.25 5.49 -6.21
N VAL A 27 12.51 5.10 -6.02
CA VAL A 27 12.88 3.85 -5.32
C VAL A 27 12.35 3.82 -3.89
N PHE A 28 12.38 4.94 -3.17
CA PHE A 28 11.88 5.05 -1.80
C PHE A 28 10.35 4.85 -1.75
N VAL A 29 9.64 5.42 -2.71
CA VAL A 29 8.18 5.22 -2.85
C VAL A 29 7.87 3.74 -3.08
N GLY A 30 8.62 3.09 -3.98
CA GLY A 30 8.47 1.66 -4.24
C GLY A 30 8.73 0.80 -3.00
N LEU A 31 9.82 1.11 -2.26
CA LEU A 31 10.19 0.41 -1.04
C LEU A 31 9.10 0.53 0.05
N ILE A 32 8.56 1.73 0.26
CA ILE A 32 7.48 1.98 1.24
C ILE A 32 6.25 1.15 0.91
N ILE A 33 5.82 1.16 -0.35
CA ILE A 33 4.61 0.48 -0.79
C ILE A 33 4.77 -1.04 -0.67
N ILE A 34 5.85 -1.60 -1.21
CA ILE A 34 6.12 -3.05 -1.18
C ILE A 34 6.34 -3.52 0.26
N GLY A 35 7.16 -2.81 1.03
CA GLY A 35 7.45 -3.14 2.42
C GLY A 35 6.19 -3.20 3.28
N ARG A 36 5.24 -2.28 3.04
CA ARG A 36 3.95 -2.30 3.72
C ARG A 36 3.10 -3.51 3.36
N GLU A 37 3.08 -3.96 2.10
CA GLU A 37 2.29 -5.14 1.72
C GLU A 37 2.76 -6.39 2.49
N ILE A 38 4.07 -6.52 2.71
CA ILE A 38 4.66 -7.58 3.53
C ILE A 38 4.29 -7.38 5.01
N ALA A 39 4.51 -6.18 5.55
CA ALA A 39 4.28 -5.89 6.96
C ALA A 39 2.81 -6.11 7.38
N ILE A 40 1.85 -5.67 6.56
CA ILE A 40 0.42 -5.86 6.85
C ILE A 40 0.00 -7.32 6.68
N SER A 41 0.63 -8.07 5.76
CA SER A 41 0.37 -9.51 5.64
C SER A 41 0.81 -10.26 6.90
N ALA A 42 2.04 -10.00 7.37
CA ALA A 42 2.57 -10.57 8.61
C ALA A 42 1.77 -10.15 9.85
N LEU A 43 1.43 -8.87 9.96
CA LEU A 43 0.63 -8.35 11.07
C LEU A 43 -0.75 -9.04 11.10
N ARG A 44 -1.42 -9.19 9.95
CA ARG A 44 -2.73 -9.85 9.87
C ARG A 44 -2.66 -11.31 10.29
N GLU A 45 -1.64 -12.02 9.84
CA GLU A 45 -1.42 -13.42 10.21
C GLU A 45 -1.19 -13.57 11.71
N TRP A 46 -0.32 -12.74 12.28
CA TRP A 46 -0.07 -12.71 13.72
C TRP A 46 -1.34 -12.38 14.52
N MET A 47 -2.12 -11.38 14.10
CA MET A 47 -3.38 -10.99 14.74
C MET A 47 -4.45 -12.11 14.69
N ALA A 48 -4.48 -12.89 13.60
CA ALA A 48 -5.35 -14.05 13.49
C ALA A 48 -4.97 -15.16 14.47
N GLN A 49 -3.66 -15.39 14.68
CA GLN A 49 -3.17 -16.37 15.65
C GLN A 49 -3.51 -15.99 17.10
N ILE A 50 -3.52 -14.70 17.43
CA ILE A 50 -3.82 -14.24 18.79
C ILE A 50 -5.33 -14.11 19.09
N GLY A 51 -6.22 -14.35 18.12
CA GLY A 51 -7.67 -14.28 18.32
C GLY A 51 -8.22 -12.85 18.43
N ALA A 52 -7.40 -11.83 18.16
CA ALA A 52 -7.77 -10.42 18.24
C ALA A 52 -8.21 -9.82 16.88
N SER A 53 -8.71 -10.67 16.00
CA SER A 53 -9.11 -10.34 14.62
C SER A 53 -10.13 -9.18 14.52
N ARG A 54 -10.84 -8.84 15.61
CA ARG A 54 -11.85 -7.76 15.67
C ARG A 54 -11.30 -6.35 15.98
N SER A 55 -10.15 -6.22 16.63
CA SER A 55 -9.67 -4.93 17.17
C SER A 55 -9.03 -4.01 16.11
N VAL A 56 -8.67 -4.61 14.99
CA VAL A 56 -8.02 -3.95 13.85
C VAL A 56 -9.07 -3.45 12.86
N ALA A 57 -10.12 -2.82 13.40
CA ALA A 57 -11.18 -2.21 12.62
C ALA A 57 -10.54 -1.37 11.50
N VAL A 58 -10.83 -1.81 10.27
CA VAL A 58 -10.32 -1.32 9.00
C VAL A 58 -10.48 0.19 8.99
N HIS A 59 -9.41 0.92 9.31
CA HIS A 59 -9.45 2.36 9.26
C HIS A 59 -9.67 2.76 7.80
N MET A 60 -10.56 3.72 7.54
CA MET A 60 -10.87 4.19 6.19
C MET A 60 -9.63 4.61 5.40
N LEU A 61 -8.55 5.01 6.10
CA LEU A 61 -7.23 5.29 5.54
C LEU A 61 -6.67 4.14 4.68
N GLY A 62 -6.92 2.88 5.07
CA GLY A 62 -6.48 1.72 4.30
C GLY A 62 -7.21 1.55 2.96
N LYS A 63 -8.47 1.99 2.87
CA LYS A 63 -9.26 1.97 1.62
C LYS A 63 -8.87 3.13 0.71
N VAL A 64 -8.68 4.32 1.28
CA VAL A 64 -8.32 5.52 0.52
C VAL A 64 -6.96 5.31 -0.16
N LYS A 65 -5.97 4.77 0.55
CA LYS A 65 -4.65 4.52 -0.06
C LYS A 65 -4.74 3.56 -1.26
N THR A 66 -5.56 2.50 -1.17
CA THR A 66 -5.66 1.50 -2.24
C THR A 66 -6.32 2.09 -3.46
N THR A 67 -7.35 2.93 -3.28
CA THR A 67 -7.95 3.68 -4.39
C THR A 67 -6.94 4.62 -5.05
N VAL A 68 -6.18 5.38 -4.26
CA VAL A 68 -5.15 6.28 -4.79
C VAL A 68 -4.07 5.50 -5.55
N GLN A 69 -3.62 4.36 -5.01
CA GLN A 69 -2.58 3.53 -5.63
C GLN A 69 -3.06 2.84 -6.91
N MET A 70 -4.29 2.32 -6.94
CA MET A 70 -4.87 1.70 -8.13
C MET A 70 -5.11 2.72 -9.26
N VAL A 71 -5.18 4.01 -8.96
CA VAL A 71 -5.24 5.09 -9.97
C VAL A 71 -3.82 5.53 -10.37
N ALA A 72 -2.90 5.65 -9.41
CA ALA A 72 -1.52 6.09 -9.65
C ALA A 72 -0.74 5.16 -10.59
N ILE A 73 -0.88 3.84 -10.40
CA ILE A 73 -0.11 2.85 -11.16
C ILE A 73 -0.43 2.90 -12.66
N PRO A 74 -1.70 2.83 -13.11
CA PRO A 74 -2.04 2.97 -14.53
C PRO A 74 -1.64 4.32 -15.12
N PHE A 75 -1.76 5.41 -14.37
CA PHE A 75 -1.35 6.75 -14.82
C PHE A 75 0.15 6.81 -15.13
N LEU A 76 0.99 6.27 -14.25
CA LEU A 76 2.44 6.20 -14.45
C LEU A 76 2.85 5.16 -15.51
N LEU A 77 2.05 4.11 -15.72
CA LEU A 77 2.29 3.15 -16.79
C LEU A 77 2.00 3.74 -18.17
N TYR A 78 0.91 4.53 -18.28
CA TYR A 78 0.52 5.18 -19.52
C TYR A 78 1.52 6.26 -19.97
N ASP A 79 2.02 7.09 -19.03
CA ASP A 79 3.08 8.10 -19.27
C ASP A 79 2.84 8.95 -20.52
N GLY A 80 1.64 9.50 -20.62
CA GLY A 80 1.20 10.32 -21.74
C GLY A 80 0.26 11.47 -21.34
N ARG A 81 -0.35 12.12 -22.32
CA ARG A 81 -1.38 13.14 -22.06
C ARG A 81 -2.75 12.51 -22.24
N LEU A 82 -3.50 12.36 -21.15
CA LEU A 82 -4.86 11.88 -21.21
C LEU A 82 -5.76 13.04 -21.68
N ALA A 83 -6.48 12.82 -22.78
CA ALA A 83 -7.39 13.80 -23.39
C ALA A 83 -6.72 15.16 -23.69
N GLU A 84 -5.43 15.17 -24.03
CA GLU A 84 -4.59 16.35 -24.32
C GLU A 84 -4.44 17.40 -23.19
N VAL A 85 -5.20 17.27 -22.09
CA VAL A 85 -5.26 18.24 -20.98
C VAL A 85 -4.57 17.71 -19.72
N VAL A 86 -4.58 16.40 -19.47
CA VAL A 86 -4.06 15.83 -18.23
C VAL A 86 -2.69 15.19 -18.45
N ASP A 87 -1.66 15.76 -17.83
CA ASP A 87 -0.32 15.15 -17.77
C ASP A 87 -0.34 13.97 -16.78
N THR A 88 -0.46 12.75 -17.31
CA THR A 88 -0.55 11.54 -16.48
C THR A 88 0.74 11.24 -15.72
N ARG A 89 1.88 11.73 -16.19
CA ARG A 89 3.16 11.57 -15.50
C ARG A 89 3.17 12.41 -14.23
N LEU A 90 2.85 13.71 -14.34
CA LEU A 90 2.85 14.62 -13.20
C LEU A 90 1.80 14.20 -12.15
N TRP A 91 0.58 13.93 -12.59
CA TRP A 91 -0.49 13.46 -11.69
C TRP A 91 -0.18 12.09 -11.09
N GLY A 92 0.35 11.17 -11.89
CA GLY A 92 0.78 9.85 -11.42
C GLY A 92 1.87 9.92 -10.36
N THR A 93 2.87 10.80 -10.54
CA THR A 93 3.94 11.01 -9.56
C THR A 93 3.40 11.60 -8.26
N VAL A 94 2.50 12.60 -8.34
CA VAL A 94 1.87 13.17 -7.14
C VAL A 94 1.04 12.10 -6.42
N LEU A 95 0.21 11.35 -7.14
CA LEU A 95 -0.65 10.32 -6.56
C LEU A 95 0.15 9.20 -5.90
N ILE A 96 1.27 8.76 -6.49
CA ILE A 96 2.08 7.69 -5.90
C ILE A 96 2.80 8.15 -4.62
N TRP A 97 3.24 9.41 -4.56
CA TRP A 97 3.78 10.01 -3.34
C TRP A 97 2.72 10.15 -2.25
N VAL A 98 1.52 10.60 -2.60
CA VAL A 98 0.39 10.65 -1.67
C VAL A 98 0.06 9.25 -1.16
N ALA A 99 0.04 8.23 -2.04
CA ALA A 99 -0.17 6.85 -1.66
C ALA A 99 0.92 6.35 -0.69
N ALA A 100 2.19 6.71 -0.90
CA ALA A 100 3.29 6.36 -0.01
C ALA A 100 3.12 6.99 1.38
N VAL A 101 2.80 8.28 1.46
CA VAL A 101 2.56 8.98 2.74
C VAL A 101 1.39 8.35 3.49
N LEU A 102 0.26 8.13 2.81
CA LEU A 102 -0.91 7.45 3.39
C LEU A 102 -0.57 6.03 3.86
N THR A 103 0.33 5.35 3.15
CA THR A 103 0.81 4.01 3.50
C THR A 103 1.57 4.03 4.82
N VAL A 104 2.54 4.95 4.98
CA VAL A 104 3.28 5.12 6.24
C VAL A 104 2.35 5.50 7.39
N TRP A 105 1.46 6.48 7.18
CA TRP A 105 0.50 6.90 8.21
C TRP A 105 -0.35 5.73 8.68
N SER A 106 -0.89 4.95 7.73
CA SER A 106 -1.69 3.78 8.05
C SER A 106 -0.89 2.77 8.88
N MET A 107 0.38 2.51 8.51
CA MET A 107 1.23 1.56 9.23
C MET A 107 1.49 1.97 10.67
N VAL A 108 1.77 3.25 10.93
CA VAL A 108 1.95 3.78 12.29
C VAL A 108 0.67 3.59 13.11
N TYR A 109 -0.49 3.91 12.53
CA TYR A 109 -1.78 3.73 13.19
C TYR A 109 -2.06 2.25 13.54
N TYR A 110 -1.79 1.33 12.59
CA TYR A 110 -1.94 -0.10 12.80
C TYR A 110 -1.03 -0.61 13.94
N LEU A 111 0.24 -0.19 13.95
CA LEU A 111 1.19 -0.58 14.98
C LEU A 111 0.78 -0.05 16.36
N GLN A 112 0.34 1.22 16.44
CA GLN A 112 -0.16 1.81 17.68
C GLN A 112 -1.33 1.04 18.28
N LYS A 113 -2.24 0.53 17.44
CA LYS A 113 -3.36 -0.31 17.90
C LYS A 113 -2.95 -1.72 18.30
N ALA A 114 -1.95 -2.31 17.65
CA ALA A 114 -1.45 -3.64 18.01
C ALA A 114 -0.61 -3.63 19.31
N LEU A 115 0.12 -2.53 19.59
CA LEU A 115 0.98 -2.37 20.77
C LEU A 115 0.31 -2.68 22.13
N PRO A 116 -0.90 -2.19 22.47
CA PRO A 116 -1.54 -2.51 23.74
C PRO A 116 -1.88 -3.99 23.89
N GLU A 117 -2.27 -4.67 22.81
CA GLU A 117 -2.55 -6.11 22.83
C GLU A 117 -1.29 -6.96 22.98
N ILE A 118 -0.19 -6.54 22.33
CA ILE A 118 1.14 -7.14 22.53
C ILE A 118 1.56 -7.01 23.99
N ARG A 119 1.46 -5.80 24.57
CA ARG A 119 1.86 -5.54 25.96
C ARG A 119 1.02 -6.30 26.99
N ALA A 120 -0.26 -6.54 26.72
CA ALA A 120 -1.14 -7.28 27.62
C ALA A 120 -0.81 -8.77 27.72
N ARG A 121 -0.12 -9.35 26.74
CA ARG A 121 0.26 -10.78 26.70
C ARG A 121 1.73 -11.07 27.05
N VAL A 122 2.57 -10.04 27.12
CA VAL A 122 3.98 -10.19 27.54
C VAL A 122 4.12 -10.18 29.07
N LYS A 123 3.05 -9.84 29.81
CA LYS A 123 2.93 -10.12 31.25
C LYS A 123 2.33 -11.51 31.48
#